data_AF-A0A1B1ZWF1-F1
#
_entry.id   AF-A0A1B1ZWF1-F1
#
_cell.length_a   1.000
_cell.length_b   1.000
_cell.length_c   1.000
_cell.angle_alpha   90.00
_cell.angle_beta   90.00
_cell.angle_gamma   90.00
#
_symmetry.space_group_name_H-M   'P 1'
#
loop_
_entity.id
_entity.type
_entity.pdbx_description
1 polymer ?
#
loop_
_entity_poly.entity_id
_entity_poly.type
_entity_poly.pdbx_seq_one_letter_code
_entity_poly.pdbx_strand_id
1 'polypeptide(L)' 'MDRLRSEIDRLDTEILDAILRRTEVSKRIGAARMAAGGPRIVYSREMTVLDRFDDLGPEGHQLAMMLLRLGRGRLGGR' A
#
# COMPACT_ATOMS: atom_id res chain seq x y z
N MET A 1 -20.47 11.69 21.53
CA MET A 1 -19.93 10.40 21.05
C MET A 1 -20.28 10.18 19.58
N ASP A 2 -21.52 10.38 19.16
CA ASP A 2 -21.94 10.10 17.77
C ASP A 2 -21.21 10.94 16.72
N ARG A 3 -20.96 12.23 17.00
CA ARG A 3 -20.17 13.09 16.11
C ARG A 3 -18.75 12.58 15.85
N LEU A 4 -18.08 12.02 16.86
CA LEU A 4 -16.72 11.47 16.72
C LEU A 4 -16.74 10.16 15.93
N ARG A 5 -17.77 9.32 16.12
CA ARG A 5 -17.94 8.09 15.33
C ARG A 5 -18.17 8.42 13.86
N SER A 6 -19.04 9.37 13.54
CA SER A 6 -19.24 9.82 12.16
C SER A 6 -17.98 10.45 11.54
N GLU A 7 -17.09 11.00 12.36
CA GLU A 7 -15.79 11.48 11.88
C GLU A 7 -14.85 10.32 11.53
N ILE A 8 -14.80 9.28 12.36
CA ILE A 8 -14.10 8.03 12.04
C ILE A 8 -14.67 7.39 10.77
N ASP A 9 -15.98 7.26 10.62
CA ASP A 9 -16.58 6.63 9.43
C ASP A 9 -16.20 7.37 8.13
N ARG A 10 -16.12 8.70 8.18
CA ARG A 10 -15.65 9.51 7.04
C ARG A 10 -14.18 9.25 6.75
N LEU A 11 -13.33 9.27 7.77
CA LEU A 11 -11.90 8.99 7.62
C LEU A 11 -11.64 7.57 7.09
N ASP A 12 -12.39 6.58 7.57
CA ASP A 12 -12.28 5.20 7.10
C ASP A 12 -12.67 5.07 5.62
N THR A 13 -13.70 5.81 5.18
CA THR A 13 -14.08 5.88 3.77
C THR A 13 -12.95 6.49 2.92
N GLU A 14 -12.37 7.60 3.37
CA GLU A 14 -11.24 8.25 2.68
C GLU A 14 -10.00 7.35 2.62
N ILE A 15 -9.69 6.65 3.71
CA ILE A 15 -8.59 5.69 3.78
C ILE A 15 -8.84 4.53 2.81
N LEU A 16 -10.04 3.96 2.79
CA LEU A 16 -10.38 2.86 1.88
C LEU A 16 -10.23 3.26 0.42
N ASP A 17 -10.78 4.41 0.03
CA ASP A 17 -10.68 4.93 -1.34
C ASP A 17 -9.23 5.18 -1.75
N ALA A 18 -8.42 5.76 -0.84
CA ALA A 18 -7.00 5.96 -1.06
C ALA A 18 -6.26 4.62 -1.25
N ILE A 19 -6.57 3.60 -0.46
CA ILE A 19 -5.97 2.26 -0.56
C ILE A 19 -6.33 1.58 -1.88
N LEU A 20 -7.60 1.64 -2.29
CA LEU A 20 -8.05 1.07 -3.56
C LEU A 20 -7.33 1.74 -4.73
N ARG A 21 -7.27 3.08 -4.73
CA ARG A 21 -6.56 3.83 -5.78
C ARG A 21 -5.07 3.54 -5.80
N ARG A 22 -4.41 3.54 -4.63
CA ARG A 22 -2.99 3.21 -4.49
C ARG A 22 -2.70 1.81 -5.02
N THR A 23 -3.57 0.85 -4.74
CA THR A 23 -3.46 -0.54 -5.20
C THR A 23 -3.50 -0.61 -6.72
N GLU A 24 -4.47 0.04 -7.35
CA GLU A 24 -4.59 0.08 -8.81
C GLU A 24 -3.37 0.72 -9.48
N VAL A 25 -2.92 1.86 -8.96
CA VAL A 25 -1.71 2.54 -9.47
C VAL A 25 -0.48 1.65 -9.33
N SER A 26 -0.32 0.96 -8.19
CA SER A 26 0.80 0.04 -7.96
C SER A 26 0.80 -1.14 -8.95
N LYS A 27 -0.36 -1.73 -9.22
CA LYS A 27 -0.52 -2.80 -10.21
C LYS A 27 -0.15 -2.33 -11.61
N ARG A 28 -0.62 -1.15 -12.03
CA ARG A 28 -0.28 -0.55 -13.34
C ARG A 28 1.22 -0.32 -13.49
N ILE A 29 1.88 0.22 -12.46
CA ILE A 29 3.34 0.41 -12.45
C ILE A 29 4.05 -0.96 -12.54
N GLY A 30 3.59 -1.96 -11.79
CA GLY A 30 4.12 -3.32 -11.85
C GLY A 30 4.00 -3.94 -13.25
N ALA A 31 2.84 -3.85 -13.87
CA ALA A 31 2.57 -4.36 -15.21
C ALA A 31 3.45 -3.67 -16.26
N ALA A 32 3.52 -2.34 -16.26
CA ALA A 32 4.35 -1.57 -17.19
C ALA A 32 5.84 -1.93 -17.05
N ARG A 33 6.33 -2.08 -15.81
CA ARG A 33 7.72 -2.48 -15.54
C ARG A 33 8.02 -3.89 -16.04
N MET A 34 7.12 -4.86 -15.81
CA MET A 34 7.29 -6.23 -16.31
C MET A 34 7.24 -6.28 -17.84
N ALA A 35 6.36 -5.51 -18.48
CA ALA A 35 6.30 -5.39 -19.94
C ALA A 35 7.60 -4.83 -20.53
N ALA A 36 8.30 -3.96 -19.79
CA ALA A 36 9.62 -3.45 -20.16
C ALA A 36 10.80 -4.40 -19.81
N GLY A 37 10.53 -5.65 -19.40
CA GLY A 37 11.55 -6.62 -18.99
C GLY A 37 12.13 -6.38 -17.60
N GLY A 38 11.57 -5.44 -16.83
CA GLY A 38 12.00 -5.15 -15.47
C GLY A 38 11.52 -6.20 -14.46
N PRO A 39 12.13 -6.25 -13.27
CA PRO A 39 11.77 -7.22 -12.25
C PRO A 39 10.35 -6.96 -11.73
N ARG A 40 9.65 -8.00 -11.26
CA ARG A 40 8.35 -7.88 -10.60
C ARG A 40 8.42 -7.07 -9.30
N ILE A 41 9.58 -7.05 -8.64
CA ILE A 41 9.81 -6.40 -7.35
C ILE A 41 11.06 -5.51 -7.40
N VAL A 42 10.98 -4.29 -6.84
CA VAL A 42 12.12 -3.37 -6.69
C VAL A 42 12.33 -3.10 -5.21
N TYR A 43 13.26 -3.81 -4.58
CA TYR A 43 13.47 -3.76 -3.13
C TYR A 43 13.68 -2.35 -2.58
N SER A 44 14.51 -1.53 -3.24
CA SER A 44 14.75 -0.14 -2.82
C SER A 44 13.47 0.69 -2.76
N ARG A 45 12.53 0.46 -3.69
CA ARG A 45 11.22 1.13 -3.68
C ARG A 45 10.33 0.63 -2.56
N GLU A 46 10.46 -0.63 -2.16
CA GLU A 46 9.72 -1.18 -1.03
C GLU A 46 10.20 -0.60 0.29
N MET A 47 11.51 -0.45 0.47
CA MET A 47 12.09 0.24 1.62
C MET A 47 11.56 1.67 1.74
N THR A 48 11.56 2.45 0.64
CA THR A 48 10.96 3.79 0.66
C THR A 48 9.47 3.79 1.06
N VAL A 49 8.75 2.70 0.80
CA VAL A 49 7.36 2.59 1.26
C VAL A 49 7.30 2.27 2.74
N LEU A 50 8.17 1.42 3.28
CA LEU A 50 8.25 1.14 4.71
C LEU A 50 8.58 2.42 5.48
N ASP A 51 9.64 3.13 5.08
CA ASP A 51 10.12 4.35 5.74
C ASP A 51 9.03 5.44 5.85
N ARG A 52 8.09 5.50 4.89
CA ARG A 52 6.98 6.47 4.91
C ARG A 52 5.96 6.25 6.02
N PHE A 53 5.89 5.03 6.56
CA PHE A 53 4.94 4.69 7.61
C PHE A 53 5.63 4.54 8.97
N ASP A 54 6.93 4.85 9.08
CA ASP A 54 7.67 4.74 10.34
C ASP A 54 7.11 5.65 11.45
N ASP A 55 6.47 6.78 11.10
CA ASP A 55 5.80 7.67 12.06
C ASP A 55 4.64 6.99 12.81
N LEU A 56 4.14 5.86 12.29
CA LEU A 56 3.11 5.02 12.95
C LEU A 56 3.73 3.88 13.78
N GLY A 57 5.05 3.84 13.94
CA GLY A 57 5.75 2.80 14.71
C GLY A 57 5.61 1.39 14.11
N PRO A 58 5.62 0.33 14.95
CA PRO A 58 5.52 -1.07 14.49
C PRO A 58 4.29 -1.35 13.61
N GLU A 59 3.16 -0.72 13.90
CA GLU A 59 1.89 -0.83 13.17
C GLU A 59 2.01 -0.22 11.77
N GLY A 60 2.79 0.85 11.63
CA GLY A 60 3.14 1.47 10.35
C GLY A 60 3.83 0.51 9.39
N HIS A 61 4.80 -0.25 9.90
CA HIS A 61 5.47 -1.27 9.12
C HIS A 61 4.48 -2.35 8.62
N GLN A 62 3.56 -2.80 9.48
CA GLN A 62 2.53 -3.77 9.09
C GLN A 62 1.58 -3.20 8.03
N LEU A 63 1.15 -1.95 8.17
CA LEU A 63 0.32 -1.25 7.20
C LEU A 63 1.04 -1.14 5.85
N ALA A 64 2.28 -0.66 5.83
CA ALA A 64 3.09 -0.58 4.63
C ALA A 64 3.23 -1.96 3.95
N MET A 65 3.43 -3.02 4.72
CA MET A 65 3.49 -4.39 4.20
C MET A 65 2.16 -4.88 3.61
N MET A 66 1.01 -4.53 4.20
CA MET A 66 -0.30 -4.80 3.61
C MET A 66 -0.48 -4.08 2.26
N LEU A 67 -0.21 -2.78 2.22
CA LEU A 67 -0.34 -1.95 1.02
C LEU A 67 0.57 -2.42 -0.13
N LEU A 68 1.76 -2.90 0.23
CA LEU A 68 2.70 -3.47 -0.71
C LEU A 68 2.19 -4.79 -1.30
N ARG A 69 1.65 -5.70 -0.47
CA ARG A 69 1.04 -6.96 -0.90
C ARG A 69 -0.18 -6.76 -1.81
N LEU A 70 -1.02 -5.78 -1.51
CA LEU A 70 -2.18 -5.44 -2.36
C LEU A 70 -1.77 -5.08 -3.79
N GLY A 71 -0.65 -4.36 -3.94
CA GLY A 71 -0.16 -3.91 -5.25
C GLY A 71 0.59 -4.96 -6.06
N ARG A 72 1.52 -5.71 -5.43
CA ARG A 72 2.45 -6.60 -6.16
C ARG A 72 2.21 -8.10 -5.94
N GLY A 73 1.26 -8.46 -5.08
CA GLY A 73 1.06 -9.83 -4.59
C GLY A 73 2.02 -10.20 -3.45
N ARG A 74 1.94 -11.46 -3.00
CA ARG A 74 2.79 -12.01 -1.93
C ARG A 74 4.22 -12.25 -2.42
N LEU A 75 5.19 -12.10 -1.52
CA LEU A 75 6.56 -12.59 -1.74
C LEU A 75 6.54 -14.12 -1.71
N GLY A 76 7.23 -14.76 -2.66
CA GLY A 76 7.39 -16.23 -2.68
C GLY A 76 6.16 -17.06 -3.10
N GLY A 77 5.02 -16.44 -3.42
CA GLY A 77 3.89 -17.16 -4.00
C GLY A 77 4.16 -17.52 -5.46
N ARG A 78 4.34 -18.82 -5.74
CA ARG A 78 4.10 -19.38 -7.07
C ARG A 78 2.60 -19.60 -7.25
#